data_AF-A0A6A2YJT5-F1
#
_entry.id   AF-A0A6A2YJT5-F1
#
_cell.length_a   1.000
_cell.length_b   1.000
_cell.length_c   1.000
_cell.angle_alpha   90.00
_cell.angle_beta   90.00
_cell.angle_gamma   90.00
#
_symmetry.space_group_name_H-M   'P 1'
#
loop_
_entity.id
_entity.type
_entity.pdbx_description
1 polymer ?
#
loop_
_entity_poly.entity_id
_entity_poly.type
_entity_poly.pdbx_seq_one_letter_code
_entity_poly.pdbx_strand_id
1 'polypeptide(L)'
;MLIQRLLAEGDPAYEQEFFFSTRRGTRILNLSDFRDATRNDSWDFSAFVRAYALYLDERLEYKIQDRREAKPYKTTSTKDEEREEETNDKENASKTSHFRDMKTEQIFTTLQHLQQLLERFLACRPTGAAKCHRVVTVALYQIVEESFQLYYDITEILKIYIDRFTELDIAESINAYDIFCRQGKQLDELDNFYSWCKTAGIGQTSAYPEIEKITQKKLHLIDELVRDKKSAAQQIEDGLPKAEPEAVENVNAVHVEI
;
A
#
# COMPACT_ATOMS: atom_id res chain seq x y z
N MET A 1 4.89 -19.30 -1.03
CA MET A 1 3.82 -20.20 -1.49
C MET A 1 3.05 -20.85 -0.34
N LEU A 2 3.56 -21.85 0.38
CA LEU A 2 2.78 -22.46 1.49
C LEU A 2 2.47 -21.46 2.61
N ILE A 3 3.48 -20.71 3.05
CA ILE A 3 3.31 -19.66 4.07
C ILE A 3 2.32 -18.60 3.58
N GLN A 4 2.47 -18.11 2.34
CA GLN A 4 1.50 -17.19 1.71
C GLN A 4 0.07 -17.73 1.77
N ARG A 5 -0.17 -19.00 1.41
CA ARG A 5 -1.50 -19.61 1.47
C ARG A 5 -2.02 -19.73 2.90
N LEU A 6 -1.18 -20.11 3.85
CA LEU A 6 -1.55 -20.14 5.27
C LEU A 6 -1.91 -18.75 5.79
N LEU A 7 -1.22 -17.70 5.36
CA LEU A 7 -1.50 -16.31 5.73
C LEU A 7 -2.72 -15.71 4.98
N ALA A 8 -3.19 -16.34 3.90
CA ALA A 8 -4.33 -15.85 3.10
C ALA A 8 -5.62 -16.64 3.37
N GLU A 9 -5.52 -17.97 3.48
CA GLU A 9 -6.64 -18.91 3.58
C GLU A 9 -6.67 -19.65 4.94
N GLY A 10 -5.61 -19.54 5.75
CA GLY A 10 -5.49 -20.26 7.02
C GLY A 10 -6.16 -19.56 8.20
N ASP A 11 -6.16 -20.24 9.34
CA ASP A 11 -6.64 -19.70 10.62
C ASP A 11 -5.88 -18.41 11.00
N PRO A 12 -6.57 -17.31 11.40
CA PRO A 12 -5.92 -16.08 11.87
C PRO A 12 -4.89 -16.28 13.00
N ALA A 13 -4.97 -17.36 13.77
CA ALA A 13 -3.97 -17.74 14.76
C ALA A 13 -2.57 -17.94 14.14
N TYR A 14 -2.48 -18.45 12.90
CA TYR A 14 -1.20 -18.60 12.20
C TYR A 14 -0.52 -17.25 11.98
N GLU A 15 -1.26 -16.21 11.61
CA GLU A 15 -0.70 -14.86 11.43
C GLU A 15 -0.09 -14.34 12.73
N GLN A 16 -0.80 -14.53 13.85
CA GLN A 16 -0.34 -14.10 15.18
C GLN A 16 0.90 -14.86 15.62
N GLU A 17 0.91 -16.19 15.51
CA GLU A 17 2.06 -17.02 15.87
C GLU A 17 3.29 -16.67 15.03
N PHE A 18 3.09 -16.48 13.72
CA PHE A 18 4.18 -16.12 12.81
C PHE A 18 4.80 -14.77 13.18
N PHE A 19 3.96 -13.80 13.55
CA PHE A 19 4.42 -12.49 14.00
C PHE A 19 5.10 -12.51 15.37
N PHE A 20 4.54 -13.22 16.36
CA PHE A 20 5.15 -13.31 17.68
C PHE A 20 6.50 -14.03 17.64
N SER A 21 6.63 -15.03 16.78
CA SER A 21 7.90 -15.72 16.53
C SER A 21 8.95 -14.78 15.91
N THR A 22 8.50 -13.89 15.02
CA THR A 22 9.33 -12.89 14.36
C THR A 22 9.88 -11.81 15.31
N ARG A 23 9.15 -11.48 16.40
CA ARG A 23 9.58 -10.51 17.43
C ARG A 23 10.71 -11.00 18.35
N ARG A 24 11.04 -12.29 18.36
CA ARG A 24 12.12 -12.85 19.21
C ARG A 24 13.52 -12.77 18.58
N GLY A 25 13.69 -11.96 17.52
CA GLY A 25 14.99 -11.57 17.00
C GLY A 25 15.40 -12.24 15.68
N THR A 26 14.56 -13.08 15.10
CA THR A 26 14.77 -13.57 13.72
C THR A 26 13.42 -13.68 13.03
N ARG A 27 13.19 -12.87 11.99
CA ARG A 27 12.00 -13.03 11.14
C ARG A 27 11.97 -14.46 10.61
N ILE A 28 10.83 -15.16 10.68
CA ILE A 28 10.76 -16.56 10.22
C ILE A 28 11.15 -16.65 8.74
N LEU A 29 10.86 -15.61 7.94
CA LEU A 29 11.25 -15.51 6.54
C LEU A 29 12.52 -14.67 6.32
N ASN A 30 13.42 -14.61 7.29
CA ASN A 30 14.71 -13.94 7.08
C ASN A 30 15.57 -14.73 6.08
N LEU A 31 15.35 -14.47 4.80
CA LEU A 31 16.04 -15.08 3.68
C LEU A 31 16.99 -14.09 3.01
N SER A 32 17.36 -12.96 3.64
CA SER A 32 18.19 -11.91 3.01
C SER A 32 19.48 -12.43 2.38
N ASP A 33 20.09 -13.46 2.99
CA ASP A 33 21.33 -14.09 2.55
C ASP A 33 21.12 -15.40 1.78
N PHE A 34 19.87 -15.75 1.49
CA PHE A 34 19.54 -16.95 0.73
C PHE A 34 20.18 -16.90 -0.66
N ARG A 35 20.98 -17.94 -0.95
CA ARG A 35 21.65 -18.11 -2.24
C ARG A 35 21.74 -19.58 -2.58
N ASP A 36 21.13 -19.95 -3.69
CA ASP A 36 21.40 -21.21 -4.36
C ASP A 36 22.65 -21.06 -5.24
N ALA A 37 23.63 -21.95 -5.08
CA ALA A 37 24.87 -21.98 -5.85
C ALA A 37 24.99 -23.24 -6.73
N THR A 38 23.90 -24.01 -6.88
CA THR A 38 23.93 -25.30 -7.57
C THR A 38 24.03 -25.19 -9.09
N ARG A 39 23.58 -24.08 -9.68
CA ARG A 39 23.54 -23.88 -11.14
C ARG A 39 23.95 -22.45 -11.53
N ASN A 40 24.31 -22.25 -12.80
CA ASN A 40 24.71 -20.93 -13.29
C ASN A 40 23.54 -19.92 -13.36
N ASP A 41 22.31 -20.40 -13.43
CA ASP A 41 21.06 -19.61 -13.47
C ASP A 41 20.39 -19.46 -12.09
N SER A 42 20.95 -20.05 -11.03
CA SER A 42 20.35 -20.07 -9.69
C SER A 42 20.28 -18.69 -9.02
N TRP A 43 21.04 -17.70 -9.51
CA TRP A 43 21.03 -16.33 -8.98
C TRP A 43 19.68 -15.65 -9.17
N ASP A 44 19.05 -15.80 -10.35
CA ASP A 44 17.74 -15.20 -10.64
C ASP A 44 16.67 -15.75 -9.69
N PHE A 45 16.72 -17.06 -9.42
CA PHE A 45 15.82 -17.72 -8.45
C PHE A 45 16.08 -17.24 -7.02
N SER A 46 17.34 -17.12 -6.63
CA SER A 46 17.73 -16.63 -5.30
C SER A 46 17.30 -15.18 -5.09
N ALA A 47 17.41 -14.33 -6.13
CA ALA A 47 16.91 -12.96 -6.09
C ALA A 47 15.39 -12.91 -5.90
N PHE A 48 14.63 -13.73 -6.65
CA PHE A 48 13.19 -13.82 -6.50
C PHE A 48 12.77 -14.30 -5.10
N VAL A 49 13.40 -15.36 -4.58
CA VAL A 49 13.10 -15.90 -3.23
C VAL A 49 13.31 -14.83 -2.15
N ARG A 50 14.39 -14.06 -2.24
CA ARG A 50 14.68 -12.95 -1.31
C ARG A 50 13.62 -11.87 -1.35
N ALA A 51 13.26 -11.40 -2.55
CA ALA A 51 12.25 -10.37 -2.72
C ALA A 51 10.86 -10.85 -2.24
N TYR A 52 10.49 -12.07 -2.61
CA TYR A 52 9.22 -12.68 -2.22
C TYR A 52 9.10 -12.84 -0.70
N ALA A 53 10.15 -13.33 -0.04
CA ALA A 53 10.19 -13.47 1.41
C ALA A 53 10.03 -12.13 2.13
N LEU A 54 10.72 -11.10 1.65
CA LEU A 54 10.62 -9.75 2.22
C LEU A 54 9.23 -9.15 2.04
N TYR A 55 8.58 -9.38 0.89
CA TYR A 55 7.20 -8.97 0.66
C TYR A 55 6.23 -9.63 1.66
N LEU A 56 6.39 -10.93 1.91
CA LEU A 56 5.55 -11.65 2.87
C LEU A 56 5.72 -11.11 4.31
N ASP A 57 6.95 -10.82 4.71
CA ASP A 57 7.23 -10.22 6.02
C ASP A 57 6.54 -8.85 6.16
N GLU A 58 6.70 -7.97 5.16
CA GLU A 58 6.10 -6.64 5.16
C GLU A 58 4.57 -6.70 5.18
N ARG A 59 3.98 -7.62 4.41
CA ARG A 59 2.54 -7.84 4.36
C ARG A 59 1.98 -8.27 5.73
N LEU A 60 2.68 -9.18 6.41
CA LEU A 60 2.28 -9.65 7.73
C LEU A 60 2.37 -8.52 8.77
N GLU A 61 3.43 -7.72 8.70
CA GLU A 61 3.61 -6.54 9.56
C GLU A 61 2.47 -5.53 9.36
N TYR A 62 2.09 -5.24 8.12
CA TYR A 62 0.95 -4.36 7.79
C TYR A 62 -0.37 -4.89 8.35
N LYS A 63 -0.72 -6.16 8.10
CA LYS A 63 -1.97 -6.77 8.58
C LYS A 63 -2.13 -6.69 10.10
N ILE A 64 -1.03 -6.83 10.83
CA ILE A 64 -1.06 -6.85 12.30
C ILE A 64 -1.13 -5.44 12.87
N GLN A 65 -0.53 -4.46 12.19
CA GLN A 65 -0.66 -3.07 12.56
C GLN A 65 -2.11 -2.61 12.37
N ASP A 66 -2.73 -2.92 11.22
CA ASP A 66 -4.14 -2.59 10.93
C ASP A 66 -5.11 -3.13 12.00
N ARG A 67 -4.94 -4.40 12.38
CA ARG A 67 -5.76 -5.02 13.45
C ARG A 67 -5.56 -4.41 14.84
N ARG A 68 -4.37 -3.88 15.14
CA ARG A 68 -4.10 -3.20 16.43
C ARG A 68 -4.76 -1.84 16.49
N GLU A 69 -4.75 -1.13 15.37
CA GLU A 69 -5.37 0.19 15.27
C GLU A 69 -6.90 0.09 15.30
N ALA A 70 -7.47 -0.97 14.73
CA ALA A 70 -8.90 -1.28 14.82
C ALA A 70 -9.37 -1.69 16.23
N LYS A 71 -8.47 -2.11 17.14
CA LYS A 71 -8.81 -2.55 18.50
C LYS A 71 -7.91 -1.89 19.57
N PRO A 72 -8.16 -0.62 19.95
CA PRO A 72 -7.45 -0.03 21.08
C PRO A 72 -7.98 -0.63 22.39
N TYR A 73 -7.20 -1.54 23.00
CA TYR A 73 -7.33 -2.02 24.39
C TYR A 73 -8.73 -2.47 24.87
N LYS A 74 -9.00 -3.77 24.76
CA LYS A 74 -9.80 -4.50 25.77
C LYS A 74 -8.85 -5.37 26.61
N THR A 75 -8.07 -4.75 27.47
CA THR A 75 -7.53 -5.44 28.64
C THR A 75 -8.66 -5.53 29.65
N THR A 76 -9.29 -6.70 29.74
CA THR A 76 -9.85 -7.26 30.98
C THR A 76 -10.20 -8.71 30.69
N SER A 77 -9.71 -9.60 31.56
CA SER A 77 -10.15 -10.98 31.64
C SER A 77 -11.66 -11.08 31.55
N THR A 78 -12.17 -11.90 30.64
CA THR A 78 -12.89 -13.16 30.94
C THR A 78 -13.47 -13.70 29.64
N LYS A 79 -13.29 -15.01 29.46
CA LYS A 79 -14.09 -15.94 28.64
C LYS A 79 -15.22 -15.29 27.84
N ASP A 80 -15.11 -15.34 26.52
CA ASP A 80 -16.20 -15.67 25.59
C ASP A 80 -15.54 -15.97 24.24
N GLU A 81 -15.10 -17.22 24.10
CA GLU A 81 -14.84 -17.85 22.81
C GLU A 81 -16.19 -18.15 22.18
N GLU A 82 -16.74 -17.27 21.36
CA GLU A 82 -17.84 -17.65 20.47
C GLU A 82 -18.00 -16.68 19.29
N ARG A 83 -17.66 -17.20 18.11
CA ARG A 83 -18.10 -16.79 16.76
C ARG A 83 -17.72 -15.40 16.25
N GLU A 84 -16.68 -15.37 15.41
CA GLU A 84 -16.66 -14.51 14.23
C GLU A 84 -16.20 -15.33 13.00
N GLU A 85 -17.06 -16.25 12.56
CA GLU A 85 -17.07 -16.70 11.16
C GLU A 85 -17.96 -15.72 10.39
N GLU A 86 -17.41 -14.60 9.93
CA GLU A 86 -18.07 -13.76 8.93
C GLU A 86 -17.17 -13.62 7.70
N THR A 87 -17.48 -14.45 6.71
CA THR A 87 -17.31 -14.30 5.26
C THR A 87 -16.54 -13.05 4.77
N ASN A 88 -15.45 -13.31 4.04
CA ASN A 88 -14.56 -12.34 3.35
C ASN A 88 -15.26 -11.30 2.44
N ASP A 89 -16.53 -11.47 2.07
CA ASP A 89 -17.23 -10.57 1.13
C ASP A 89 -17.77 -9.27 1.77
N LYS A 90 -17.83 -9.17 3.11
CA LYS A 90 -18.22 -7.92 3.81
C LYS A 90 -17.03 -7.01 4.16
N GLU A 91 -15.80 -7.49 3.99
CA GLU A 91 -14.60 -6.80 4.45
C GLU A 91 -14.28 -5.55 3.60
N ASN A 92 -14.57 -5.58 2.29
CA ASN A 92 -14.23 -4.47 1.38
C ASN A 92 -15.12 -3.23 1.54
N ALA A 93 -16.42 -3.39 1.83
CA ALA A 93 -17.29 -2.25 2.17
C ALA A 93 -16.97 -1.69 3.57
N SER A 94 -16.43 -2.52 4.46
CA SER A 94 -16.00 -2.10 5.80
C SER A 94 -14.68 -1.34 5.77
N LYS A 95 -13.76 -1.66 4.85
CA LYS A 95 -12.45 -0.97 4.71
C LYS A 95 -12.56 0.45 4.15
N THR A 96 -13.43 0.69 3.18
CA THR A 96 -13.68 2.04 2.66
C THR A 96 -14.32 2.96 3.70
N SER A 97 -15.23 2.44 4.54
CA SER A 97 -15.72 3.17 5.72
C SER A 97 -14.58 3.40 6.73
N HIS A 98 -13.77 2.38 6.99
CA HIS A 98 -12.68 2.45 7.97
C HIS A 98 -11.67 3.56 7.64
N PHE A 99 -11.17 3.66 6.41
CA PHE A 99 -10.22 4.72 6.04
C PHE A 99 -10.82 6.12 6.19
N ARG A 100 -12.12 6.29 5.93
CA ARG A 100 -12.81 7.58 6.09
C ARG A 100 -13.00 7.96 7.56
N ASP A 101 -13.09 7.00 8.45
CA ASP A 101 -13.26 7.23 9.90
C ASP A 101 -11.91 7.43 10.63
N MET A 102 -10.79 7.10 10.00
CA MET A 102 -9.44 7.28 10.55
C MET A 102 -9.04 8.76 10.66
N LYS A 103 -8.23 9.08 11.69
CA LYS A 103 -7.63 10.41 11.85
C LYS A 103 -6.58 10.64 10.78
N THR A 104 -6.38 11.90 10.37
CA THR A 104 -5.44 12.30 9.31
C THR A 104 -4.00 11.80 9.55
N GLU A 105 -3.51 11.83 10.80
CA GLU A 105 -2.20 11.27 11.18
C GLU A 105 -2.08 9.75 10.92
N GLN A 106 -3.17 9.00 11.18
CA GLN A 106 -3.21 7.55 10.96
C GLN A 106 -3.29 7.22 9.47
N ILE A 107 -4.02 8.03 8.70
CA ILE A 107 -4.09 7.91 7.24
C ILE A 107 -2.69 8.06 6.62
N PHE A 108 -1.93 9.05 7.07
CA PHE A 108 -0.56 9.26 6.61
C PHE A 108 0.33 8.04 6.90
N THR A 109 0.30 7.54 8.13
CA THR A 109 1.08 6.35 8.54
C THR A 109 0.68 5.11 7.73
N THR A 110 -0.62 4.90 7.55
CA THR A 110 -1.18 3.79 6.77
C THR A 110 -0.74 3.85 5.31
N LEU A 111 -0.79 5.05 4.69
CA LEU A 111 -0.33 5.25 3.32
C LEU A 111 1.15 4.92 3.17
N GLN A 112 1.99 5.33 4.12
CA GLN A 112 3.42 5.00 4.09
C GLN A 112 3.67 3.49 4.14
N HIS A 113 2.93 2.76 4.98
CA HIS A 113 3.03 1.30 5.02
C HIS A 113 2.58 0.65 3.71
N LEU A 114 1.48 1.12 3.12
CA LEU A 114 1.01 0.62 1.82
C LEU A 114 1.99 0.93 0.69
N GLN A 115 2.61 2.12 0.68
CA GLN A 115 3.67 2.46 -0.26
C GLN A 115 4.88 1.53 -0.13
N GLN A 116 5.27 1.21 1.10
CA GLN A 116 6.37 0.28 1.36
C GLN A 116 6.02 -1.13 0.88
N LEU A 117 4.81 -1.59 1.16
CA LEU A 117 4.31 -2.89 0.71
C LEU A 117 4.26 -2.99 -0.82
N LEU A 118 3.82 -1.93 -1.49
CA LEU A 118 3.80 -1.84 -2.96
C LEU A 118 5.22 -1.91 -3.52
N GLU A 119 6.18 -1.23 -2.92
CA GLU A 119 7.59 -1.30 -3.31
C GLU A 119 8.15 -2.73 -3.18
N ARG A 120 7.80 -3.45 -2.10
CA ARG A 120 8.19 -4.85 -1.93
C ARG A 120 7.54 -5.76 -2.97
N PHE A 121 6.28 -5.52 -3.30
CA PHE A 121 5.59 -6.24 -4.37
C PHE A 121 6.29 -6.04 -5.72
N LEU A 122 6.59 -4.80 -6.10
CA LEU A 122 7.26 -4.48 -7.35
C LEU A 122 8.66 -5.12 -7.44
N ALA A 123 9.37 -5.21 -6.32
CA ALA A 123 10.66 -5.89 -6.22
C ALA A 123 10.57 -7.41 -6.47
N CYS A 124 9.39 -8.02 -6.41
CA CYS A 124 9.18 -9.44 -6.71
C CYS A 124 9.20 -9.75 -8.21
N ARG A 125 9.47 -8.77 -9.09
CA ARG A 125 9.58 -9.01 -10.53
C ARG A 125 10.72 -10.00 -10.83
N PRO A 126 10.45 -11.17 -11.41
CA PRO A 126 11.49 -12.14 -11.70
C PRO A 126 12.39 -11.68 -12.83
N THR A 127 13.68 -12.03 -12.74
CA THR A 127 14.70 -11.73 -13.74
C THR A 127 15.23 -12.99 -14.41
N GLY A 128 15.95 -12.82 -15.53
CA GLY A 128 16.63 -13.89 -16.26
C GLY A 128 15.84 -15.20 -16.38
N ALA A 129 16.42 -16.31 -15.92
CA ALA A 129 15.84 -17.64 -16.05
C ALA A 129 14.57 -17.85 -15.22
N ALA A 130 14.39 -17.09 -14.12
CA ALA A 130 13.22 -17.20 -13.25
C ALA A 130 11.92 -16.75 -13.94
N LYS A 131 12.00 -15.88 -14.96
CA LYS A 131 10.82 -15.32 -15.67
C LYS A 131 9.89 -16.38 -16.26
N CYS A 132 10.45 -17.47 -16.77
CA CYS A 132 9.69 -18.52 -17.47
C CYS A 132 9.48 -19.77 -16.60
N HIS A 133 9.88 -19.74 -15.32
CA HIS A 133 9.83 -20.92 -14.48
C HIS A 133 8.47 -21.08 -13.81
N ARG A 134 7.81 -22.22 -14.02
CA ARG A 134 6.44 -22.49 -13.57
C ARG A 134 6.22 -22.25 -12.07
N VAL A 135 7.15 -22.65 -11.21
CA VAL A 135 7.01 -22.43 -9.75
C VAL A 135 7.03 -20.94 -9.41
N VAL A 136 7.88 -20.16 -10.10
CA VAL A 136 7.96 -18.70 -9.93
C VAL A 136 6.67 -18.06 -10.42
N THR A 137 6.16 -18.48 -11.59
CA THR A 137 4.88 -18.02 -12.13
C THR A 137 3.72 -18.25 -11.15
N VAL A 138 3.60 -19.45 -10.56
CA VAL A 138 2.52 -19.76 -9.61
C VAL A 138 2.69 -18.96 -8.31
N ALA A 139 3.92 -18.81 -7.80
CA ALA A 139 4.18 -17.98 -6.62
C ALA A 139 3.83 -16.52 -6.86
N LEU A 140 4.17 -16.00 -8.04
CA LEU A 140 3.97 -14.62 -8.44
C LEU A 140 2.49 -14.30 -8.65
N TYR A 141 1.73 -15.21 -9.26
CA TYR A 141 0.28 -15.05 -9.45
C TYR A 141 -0.44 -14.76 -8.12
N GLN A 142 -0.08 -15.45 -7.04
CA GLN A 142 -0.70 -15.23 -5.72
C GLN A 142 -0.54 -13.80 -5.21
N ILE A 143 0.63 -13.19 -5.40
CA ILE A 143 0.87 -11.82 -4.91
C ILE A 143 0.34 -10.76 -5.88
N VAL A 144 0.18 -11.11 -7.16
CA VAL A 144 -0.43 -10.23 -8.18
C VAL A 144 -1.93 -10.07 -7.95
N GLU A 145 -2.65 -11.13 -7.59
CA GLU A 145 -4.08 -10.98 -7.28
C GLU A 145 -4.30 -10.12 -6.03
N GLU A 146 -3.45 -10.29 -5.01
CA GLU A 146 -3.51 -9.48 -3.80
C GLU A 146 -3.10 -8.03 -4.03
N SER A 147 -2.21 -7.76 -4.98
CA SER A 147 -1.80 -6.39 -5.31
C SER A 147 -2.92 -5.56 -5.94
N PHE A 148 -3.99 -6.20 -6.43
CA PHE A 148 -5.18 -5.46 -6.89
C PHE A 148 -5.86 -4.75 -5.73
N GLN A 149 -6.06 -5.42 -4.60
CA GLN A 149 -6.61 -4.78 -3.40
C GLN A 149 -5.67 -3.70 -2.86
N LEU A 150 -4.35 -3.96 -2.86
CA LEU A 150 -3.35 -2.96 -2.47
C LEU A 150 -3.46 -1.66 -3.29
N TYR A 151 -3.66 -1.77 -4.61
CA TYR A 151 -3.88 -0.62 -5.48
C TYR A 151 -5.16 0.15 -5.13
N TYR A 152 -6.26 -0.55 -4.85
CA TYR A 152 -7.52 0.09 -4.47
C TYR A 152 -7.43 0.79 -3.11
N ASP A 153 -6.79 0.16 -2.12
CA ASP A 153 -6.60 0.74 -0.79
C ASP A 153 -5.76 2.02 -0.85
N ILE A 154 -4.66 1.99 -1.63
CA ILE A 154 -3.83 3.19 -1.87
C ILE A 154 -4.66 4.28 -2.54
N THR A 155 -5.39 3.94 -3.60
CA THR A 155 -6.19 4.94 -4.36
C THR A 155 -7.28 5.57 -3.49
N GLU A 156 -7.95 4.79 -2.64
CA GLU A 156 -8.96 5.32 -1.71
C GLU A 156 -8.33 6.27 -0.68
N ILE A 157 -7.18 5.90 -0.12
CA ILE A 157 -6.48 6.76 0.84
C ILE A 157 -6.02 8.06 0.17
N LEU A 158 -5.50 8.02 -1.05
CA LEU A 158 -5.14 9.23 -1.78
C LEU A 158 -6.34 10.16 -1.99
N LYS A 159 -7.51 9.62 -2.33
CA LYS A 159 -8.76 10.40 -2.46
C LYS A 159 -9.12 11.11 -1.15
N ILE A 160 -9.11 10.37 -0.04
CA ILE A 160 -9.36 10.94 1.29
C ILE A 160 -8.33 12.02 1.64
N TYR A 161 -7.08 11.83 1.22
CA TYR A 161 -6.02 12.81 1.45
C TYR A 161 -6.23 14.10 0.64
N ILE A 162 -6.74 14.01 -0.59
CA ILE A 162 -7.13 15.17 -1.40
C ILE A 162 -8.34 15.88 -0.77
N ASP A 163 -9.35 15.14 -0.34
CA ASP A 163 -10.55 15.68 0.32
C ASP A 163 -10.19 16.52 1.55
N ARG A 164 -9.24 16.03 2.35
CA ARG A 164 -8.79 16.68 3.59
C ARG A 164 -7.66 17.69 3.37
N PHE A 165 -7.21 17.89 2.13
CA PHE A 165 -6.01 18.68 1.84
C PHE A 165 -6.12 20.12 2.37
N THR A 166 -7.31 20.71 2.34
CA THR A 166 -7.57 22.07 2.86
C THR A 166 -7.37 22.18 4.36
N GLU A 167 -7.59 21.10 5.12
CA GLU A 167 -7.50 21.06 6.58
C GLU A 167 -6.07 20.85 7.09
N LEU A 168 -5.17 20.36 6.24
CA LEU A 168 -3.77 20.07 6.58
C LEU A 168 -2.98 21.34 6.95
N ASP A 169 -2.03 21.22 7.86
CA ASP A 169 -1.06 22.29 8.08
C ASP A 169 -0.09 22.43 6.89
N ILE A 170 0.76 23.46 6.90
CA ILE A 170 1.70 23.71 5.79
C ILE A 170 2.74 22.58 5.67
N ALA A 171 3.21 22.01 6.78
CA ALA A 171 4.21 20.95 6.77
C ALA A 171 3.63 19.63 6.23
N GLU A 172 2.44 19.26 6.68
CA GLU A 172 1.62 18.15 6.20
C GLU A 172 1.27 18.32 4.74
N SER A 173 0.98 19.54 4.28
CA SER A 173 0.71 19.84 2.86
C SER A 173 1.95 19.63 1.98
N ILE A 174 3.15 19.96 2.47
CA ILE A 174 4.41 19.67 1.76
C ILE A 174 4.65 18.15 1.72
N ASN A 175 4.49 17.47 2.85
CA ASN A 175 4.64 16.01 2.92
C ASN A 175 3.63 15.30 2.00
N ALA A 176 2.42 15.84 1.88
CA ALA A 176 1.40 15.38 0.95
C ALA A 176 1.92 15.38 -0.48
N TYR A 177 2.46 16.52 -0.92
CA TYR A 177 2.98 16.69 -2.27
C TYR A 177 4.09 15.66 -2.57
N ASP A 178 5.01 15.45 -1.64
CA ASP A 178 6.07 14.45 -1.77
C ASP A 178 5.51 13.02 -1.89
N ILE A 179 4.46 12.72 -1.12
CA ILE A 179 3.73 11.45 -1.21
C ILE A 179 3.10 11.27 -2.59
N PHE A 180 2.38 12.26 -3.13
CA PHE A 180 1.78 12.17 -4.46
C PHE A 180 2.85 11.98 -5.54
N CYS A 181 4.00 12.66 -5.43
CA CYS A 181 5.12 12.48 -6.35
C CYS A 181 5.70 11.06 -6.30
N ARG A 182 5.90 10.50 -5.10
CA ARG A 182 6.37 9.12 -4.94
C ARG A 182 5.34 8.12 -5.49
N GLN A 183 4.07 8.34 -5.16
CA GLN A 183 2.98 7.46 -5.56
C GLN A 183 2.80 7.44 -7.07
N GLY A 184 2.95 8.58 -7.75
CA GLY A 184 2.87 8.65 -9.21
C GLY A 184 3.88 7.73 -9.88
N LYS A 185 5.14 7.76 -9.42
CA LYS A 185 6.20 6.86 -9.91
C LYS A 185 5.88 5.39 -9.63
N GLN A 186 5.41 5.07 -8.42
CA GLN A 186 5.04 3.69 -8.07
C GLN A 186 3.88 3.16 -8.92
N LEU A 187 2.89 3.99 -9.26
CA LEU A 187 1.77 3.60 -10.13
C LEU A 187 2.21 3.38 -11.58
N ASP A 188 3.14 4.18 -12.09
CA ASP A 188 3.75 3.93 -13.40
C ASP A 188 4.53 2.62 -13.43
N GLU A 189 5.29 2.31 -12.38
CA GLU A 189 5.98 1.02 -12.25
C GLU A 189 5.00 -0.14 -12.13
N LEU A 190 3.90 0.03 -11.41
CA LEU A 190 2.83 -0.96 -11.27
C LEU A 190 2.13 -1.25 -12.60
N ASP A 191 1.80 -0.23 -13.37
CA ASP A 191 1.21 -0.35 -14.71
C ASP A 191 2.13 -1.13 -15.66
N ASN A 192 3.43 -0.84 -15.62
CA ASN A 192 4.45 -1.58 -16.36
C ASN A 192 4.57 -3.04 -15.88
N PHE A 193 4.46 -3.27 -14.58
CA PHE A 193 4.50 -4.61 -13.99
C PHE A 193 3.29 -5.45 -14.42
N TYR A 194 2.08 -4.89 -14.34
CA TYR A 194 0.84 -5.54 -14.79
C TYR A 194 0.84 -5.80 -16.29
N SER A 195 1.31 -4.86 -17.10
CA SER A 195 1.50 -5.05 -18.54
C SER A 195 2.43 -6.23 -18.83
N TRP A 196 3.53 -6.35 -18.08
CA TRP A 196 4.42 -7.51 -18.20
C TRP A 196 3.73 -8.81 -17.76
N CYS A 197 3.00 -8.82 -16.64
CA CYS A 197 2.30 -10.01 -16.16
C CYS A 197 1.27 -10.53 -17.17
N LYS A 198 0.52 -9.61 -17.82
CA LYS A 198 -0.40 -9.92 -18.92
C LYS A 198 0.33 -10.60 -20.09
N THR A 199 1.47 -10.06 -20.52
CA THR A 199 2.26 -10.67 -21.62
C THR A 199 2.92 -12.00 -21.22
N ALA A 200 3.25 -12.18 -19.93
CA ALA A 200 3.80 -13.42 -19.39
C ALA A 200 2.74 -14.50 -19.10
N GLY A 201 1.46 -14.23 -19.33
CA GLY A 201 0.36 -15.18 -19.09
C GLY A 201 0.07 -15.42 -17.61
N ILE A 202 0.37 -14.45 -16.74
CA ILE A 202 0.09 -14.52 -15.31
C ILE A 202 -1.33 -14.01 -15.08
N GLY A 203 -2.23 -14.87 -14.65
CA GLY A 203 -3.63 -14.51 -14.39
C GLY A 203 -4.42 -14.12 -15.64
N GLN A 204 -5.69 -13.79 -15.46
CA GLN A 204 -6.57 -13.38 -16.55
C GLN A 204 -6.38 -11.89 -16.85
N THR A 205 -6.14 -11.51 -18.11
CA THR A 205 -5.92 -10.10 -18.51
C THR A 205 -7.06 -9.16 -18.09
N SER A 206 -8.31 -9.65 -18.08
CA SER A 206 -9.50 -8.88 -17.69
C SER A 206 -9.65 -8.69 -16.17
N ALA A 207 -8.92 -9.45 -15.35
CA ALA A 207 -8.96 -9.29 -13.89
C ALA A 207 -8.11 -8.12 -13.41
N TYR A 208 -7.16 -7.65 -14.22
CA TYR A 208 -6.26 -6.56 -13.84
C TYR A 208 -7.01 -5.23 -13.76
N PRO A 209 -6.79 -4.44 -12.69
CA PRO A 209 -7.36 -3.11 -12.58
C PRO A 209 -6.76 -2.18 -13.64
N GLU A 210 -7.54 -1.20 -14.06
CA GLU A 210 -7.06 -0.06 -14.83
C GLU A 210 -6.38 0.93 -13.87
N ILE A 211 -5.10 1.19 -14.11
CA ILE A 211 -4.30 2.07 -13.26
C ILE A 211 -4.56 3.52 -13.64
N GLU A 212 -5.15 4.27 -12.72
CA GLU A 212 -5.33 5.70 -12.84
C GLU A 212 -4.00 6.40 -12.50
N LYS A 213 -3.38 7.02 -13.50
CA LYS A 213 -2.07 7.66 -13.31
C LYS A 213 -2.22 9.02 -12.63
N ILE A 214 -1.31 9.30 -11.70
CA ILE A 214 -1.15 10.66 -11.17
C ILE A 214 -0.40 11.48 -12.24
N THR A 215 -1.15 12.29 -12.98
CA THR A 215 -0.59 13.08 -14.07
C THR A 215 0.29 14.23 -13.56
N GLN A 216 1.17 14.73 -14.41
CA GLN A 216 1.96 15.93 -14.09
C GLN A 216 1.07 17.16 -13.81
N LYS A 217 -0.13 17.21 -14.42
CA LYS A 217 -1.12 18.27 -14.17
C LYS A 217 -1.67 18.18 -12.76
N LYS A 218 -2.10 17.00 -12.31
CA LYS A 218 -2.51 16.75 -10.92
C LYS A 218 -1.44 17.19 -9.93
N LEU A 219 -0.18 16.81 -10.17
CA LEU A 219 0.93 17.23 -9.32
C LEU A 219 1.13 18.75 -9.29
N HIS A 220 1.00 19.42 -10.44
CA HIS A 220 1.10 20.88 -10.50
C HIS A 220 0.01 21.56 -9.67
N LEU A 221 -1.24 21.10 -9.78
CA LEU A 221 -2.35 21.64 -9.00
C LEU A 221 -2.13 21.48 -7.49
N ILE A 222 -1.60 20.33 -7.05
CA ILE A 222 -1.25 20.11 -5.64
C ILE A 222 -0.11 21.03 -5.20
N ASP A 223 0.92 21.25 -6.03
CA ASP A 223 2.02 22.20 -5.73
C ASP A 223 1.50 23.65 -5.60
N GLU A 224 0.59 24.07 -6.49
CA GLU A 224 -0.06 25.38 -6.42
C GLU A 224 -0.83 25.53 -5.11
N LEU A 225 -1.63 24.53 -4.71
CA LEU A 225 -2.33 24.53 -3.43
C LEU A 225 -1.38 24.66 -2.22
N VAL A 226 -0.20 24.02 -2.25
CA VAL A 226 0.83 24.19 -1.20
C VAL A 226 1.36 25.62 -1.18
N ARG A 227 1.62 26.22 -2.35
CA ARG A 227 2.13 27.60 -2.47
C ARG A 227 1.10 28.63 -2.03
N ASP A 228 -0.15 28.45 -2.37
CA ASP A 228 -1.26 29.32 -1.98
C ASP A 228 -1.41 29.32 -0.45
N LYS A 229 -1.35 28.14 0.18
CA LYS A 229 -1.34 28.01 1.64
C LYS A 229 -0.17 28.74 2.30
N LYS A 230 1.04 28.61 1.76
CA LYS A 230 2.23 29.33 2.27
C LYS A 230 2.06 30.85 2.16
N SER A 231 1.52 31.31 1.03
CA SER A 231 1.33 32.74 0.75
C SER A 231 0.24 33.34 1.64
N ALA A 232 -0.87 32.62 1.86
CA ALA A 232 -1.94 33.03 2.77
C ALA A 232 -1.46 33.14 4.23
N ALA A 233 -0.61 32.22 4.68
CA ALA A 233 -0.03 32.28 6.02
C ALA A 233 0.90 33.50 6.20
N GLN A 234 1.71 33.82 5.19
CA GLN A 234 2.56 35.03 5.19
C GLN A 234 1.73 36.32 5.22
N GLN A 235 0.63 36.40 4.46
CA GLN A 235 -0.25 37.57 4.45
C GLN A 235 -0.96 37.81 5.81
N ILE A 236 -1.27 36.73 6.53
CA ILE A 236 -1.83 36.80 7.89
C ILE A 236 -0.77 37.31 8.88
N GLU A 237 0.48 36.87 8.74
CA GLU A 237 1.62 37.33 9.56
C GLU A 237 1.94 38.82 9.29
N ASP A 238 1.73 39.28 8.04
CA ASP A 238 1.92 40.66 7.59
C ASP A 238 0.69 41.59 7.83
N GLY A 239 -0.43 41.06 8.36
CA GLY A 239 -1.61 41.85 8.76
C GLY A 239 -2.56 42.30 7.63
N LEU A 240 -2.54 41.64 6.46
CA LEU A 240 -3.45 41.93 5.34
C LEU A 240 -4.77 41.12 5.41
N PRO A 241 -5.88 41.62 4.81
CA PRO A 241 -7.18 40.95 4.89
C PRO A 241 -7.20 39.63 4.09
N LYS A 242 -7.81 38.59 4.69
CA LYS A 242 -7.99 37.25 4.10
C LYS A 242 -8.61 37.31 2.69
N ALA A 243 -7.95 36.70 1.71
CA ALA A 243 -8.57 36.29 0.46
C ALA A 243 -8.99 34.82 0.56
N GLU A 244 -10.31 34.54 0.54
CA GLU A 244 -10.86 33.19 0.27
C GLU A 244 -12.06 33.37 -0.66
N PRO A 245 -12.03 32.77 -1.88
CA PRO A 245 -12.59 31.42 -2.09
C PRO A 245 -11.80 30.46 -3.04
N GLU A 246 -10.60 30.80 -3.52
CA GLU A 246 -9.91 30.05 -4.59
C GLU A 246 -9.46 28.61 -4.22
N ALA A 247 -9.20 28.33 -2.94
CA ALA A 247 -8.70 27.02 -2.49
C ALA A 247 -9.71 25.87 -2.67
N VAL A 248 -11.02 26.14 -2.59
CA VAL A 248 -12.06 25.11 -2.76
C VAL A 248 -12.25 24.75 -4.24
N GLU A 249 -12.08 25.72 -5.13
CA GLU A 249 -12.19 25.53 -6.57
C GLU A 249 -11.01 24.71 -7.11
N ASN A 250 -9.80 24.95 -6.59
CA ASN A 250 -8.59 24.18 -6.93
C ASN A 250 -8.65 22.72 -6.42
N VAL A 251 -9.21 22.46 -5.23
CA VAL A 251 -9.41 21.08 -4.72
C VAL A 251 -10.45 20.33 -5.54
N ASN A 252 -11.50 21.01 -5.98
CA ASN A 252 -12.47 20.46 -6.92
C ASN A 252 -11.85 20.20 -8.30
N ALA A 253 -10.93 21.04 -8.77
CA ALA A 253 -10.20 20.81 -10.02
C ALA A 253 -9.29 19.58 -9.95
N VAL A 254 -8.66 19.32 -8.80
CA VAL A 254 -7.92 18.07 -8.56
C VAL A 254 -8.86 16.86 -8.61
N HIS A 255 -10.08 16.99 -8.07
CA HIS A 255 -11.12 15.95 -8.13
C HIS A 255 -11.66 15.69 -9.54
N VAL A 256 -11.77 16.71 -10.38
CA VAL A 256 -12.30 16.60 -11.76
C VAL A 256 -11.30 15.94 -12.72
N GLU A 257 -10.01 15.91 -12.39
CA GLU A 257 -9.03 15.11 -13.12
C GLU A 257 -8.98 13.63 -12.67
N ILE A 258 -9.74 13.19 -11.65
CA ILE A 258 -9.88 11.79 -11.19
C ILE A 258 -10.69 10.96 -12.18
#